data_AF-A0A2C9JM69-F1
#
_entry.id   AF-A0A2C9JM69-F1
#
_cell.length_a   1.000
_cell.length_b   1.000
_cell.length_c   1.000
_cell.angle_alpha   90.00
_cell.angle_beta   90.00
_cell.angle_gamma   90.00
#
_symmetry.space_group_name_H-M   'P 1'
#
loop_
_entity.id
_entity.type
_entity.pdbx_description
1 polymer ?
#
loop_
_entity_poly.entity_id
_entity_poly.type
_entity_poly.pdbx_seq_one_letter_code
_entity_poly.pdbx_strand_id
1 'polypeptide(L)'
;MAKLTFSDGSINQQDNTLITLSPDCPSGPYVKKGFIRRNTTASCRCLLSGESFPSASVQWFDTSGLTVSQSGKYSDLIIDGSRDSRKYFCYYIGLKNETNKVIFEAKFYDVPEVVNFTVNGLNSVSLSLHDLQCEDSGRYNCTGRNGFEDNVTSYPDYVLINIKCPIKSVQKVNTIPTIRVSPNENTVFTFEVYGYPEPTQYVLKTETGQSTSLIDQSKYKVTFLRLTPPLGQITVTVYDAEAGGTITYILSVTNEAGEITLRYHVIKEYPQTGSDIPVSQIIGSCIGGLGGLILVSASIGISLWFIKRRRLVIMREMMSPCLILYKKTDYKLSKKLI
;
A
#
# COMPACT_ATOMS: atom_id res chain seq x y z
N MET A 1 -0.79 -1.19 7.07
CA MET A 1 0.60 -1.45 7.48
C MET A 1 0.56 -1.82 8.96
N ALA A 2 0.75 -3.08 9.31
CA ALA A 2 0.78 -3.52 10.71
C ALA A 2 2.23 -3.61 11.17
N LYS A 3 2.53 -3.05 12.34
CA LYS A 3 3.85 -3.05 12.97
C LYS A 3 3.95 -4.25 13.91
N LEU A 4 4.89 -5.14 13.64
CA LEU A 4 5.27 -6.24 14.52
C LEU A 4 6.49 -5.82 15.35
N THR A 5 6.47 -6.13 16.64
CA THR A 5 7.58 -5.90 17.56
C THR A 5 7.99 -7.27 18.12
N PHE A 6 9.29 -7.59 18.09
CA PHE A 6 9.84 -8.82 18.67
C PHE A 6 10.72 -8.47 19.88
N SER A 7 10.60 -9.27 20.94
CA SER A 7 11.45 -9.23 22.13
C SER A 7 12.39 -10.44 22.13
N ASP A 8 13.68 -10.18 22.37
CA ASP A 8 14.75 -11.19 22.40
C ASP A 8 14.61 -12.21 23.53
N GLY A 9 14.88 -13.48 23.23
CA GLY A 9 14.97 -14.56 24.22
C GLY A 9 15.20 -15.98 23.67
N SER A 10 16.48 -16.38 23.64
CA SER A 10 17.06 -17.74 23.67
C SER A 10 16.78 -18.76 22.55
N ILE A 11 17.89 -19.26 21.99
CA ILE A 11 17.99 -20.23 20.89
C ILE A 11 17.65 -21.64 21.41
N ASN A 12 16.41 -22.07 21.19
CA ASN A 12 16.11 -23.46 20.88
C ASN A 12 15.82 -23.49 19.38
N GLN A 13 16.30 -24.52 18.68
CA GLN A 13 16.16 -24.66 17.23
C GLN A 13 14.67 -24.77 16.88
N GLN A 14 14.05 -23.61 16.68
CA GLN A 14 12.62 -23.43 16.51
C GLN A 14 12.36 -23.68 15.03
N ASP A 15 11.79 -24.83 14.71
CA ASP A 15 11.25 -25.10 13.38
C ASP A 15 10.32 -23.94 13.01
N ASN A 16 10.81 -23.05 12.14
CA ASN A 16 10.09 -21.87 11.65
C ASN A 16 9.00 -22.30 10.66
N THR A 17 8.11 -23.16 11.13
CA THR A 17 6.94 -23.60 10.38
C THR A 17 5.92 -22.48 10.44
N LEU A 18 5.75 -21.78 9.31
CA LEU A 18 4.82 -20.67 9.17
C LEU A 18 3.59 -21.13 8.37
N ILE A 19 2.40 -20.94 8.95
CA ILE A 19 1.12 -21.17 8.29
C ILE A 19 0.66 -19.83 7.70
N THR A 20 0.25 -19.83 6.44
CA THR A 20 -0.32 -18.63 5.77
C THR A 20 -1.53 -19.01 4.91
N LEU A 21 -2.35 -18.03 4.57
CA LEU A 21 -3.34 -18.18 3.51
C LEU A 21 -2.68 -17.94 2.15
N SER A 22 -3.22 -18.59 1.12
CA SER A 22 -2.91 -18.25 -0.26
C SER A 22 -3.31 -16.79 -0.55
N PRO A 23 -2.52 -16.02 -1.31
CA PRO A 23 -2.77 -14.59 -1.56
C PRO A 23 -4.07 -14.30 -2.31
N ASP A 24 -4.63 -15.30 -3.00
CA ASP A 24 -5.90 -15.25 -3.71
C ASP A 24 -7.10 -15.68 -2.83
N CYS A 25 -6.93 -15.95 -1.53
CA CYS A 25 -8.04 -16.37 -0.68
C CYS A 25 -8.96 -15.18 -0.27
N PRO A 26 -10.31 -15.31 -0.38
CA PRO A 26 -11.02 -16.42 -1.02
C PRO A 26 -10.94 -16.33 -2.55
N SER A 27 -10.94 -17.48 -3.23
CA SER A 27 -10.96 -17.57 -4.70
C SER A 27 -12.17 -18.35 -5.22
N GLY A 28 -12.54 -18.10 -6.47
CA GLY A 28 -13.68 -18.73 -7.13
C GLY A 28 -14.38 -17.79 -8.12
N PRO A 29 -15.24 -18.33 -9.01
CA PRO A 29 -15.90 -17.56 -10.06
C PRO A 29 -16.90 -16.52 -9.53
N TYR A 30 -17.39 -16.69 -8.30
CA TYR A 30 -18.35 -15.80 -7.65
C TYR A 30 -17.73 -14.91 -6.57
N VAL A 31 -16.40 -14.86 -6.50
CA VAL A 31 -15.68 -14.00 -5.54
C VAL A 31 -15.36 -12.65 -6.19
N LYS A 32 -15.72 -11.56 -5.50
CA LYS A 32 -15.42 -10.19 -5.95
C LYS A 32 -14.78 -9.40 -4.81
N LYS A 33 -13.55 -8.95 -5.01
CA LYS A 33 -12.77 -8.15 -4.02
C LYS A 33 -12.70 -8.81 -2.63
N GLY A 34 -12.64 -10.13 -2.58
CA GLY A 34 -12.60 -10.92 -1.34
C GLY A 34 -13.95 -11.17 -0.67
N PHE A 35 -15.06 -10.81 -1.32
CA PHE A 35 -16.42 -11.16 -0.88
C PHE A 35 -16.98 -12.30 -1.72
N ILE A 36 -17.68 -13.23 -1.08
CA ILE A 36 -18.29 -14.42 -1.69
C ILE A 36 -19.78 -14.14 -1.94
N ARG A 37 -20.31 -14.49 -3.11
CA ARG A 37 -21.75 -14.34 -3.37
C ARG A 37 -22.54 -15.30 -2.47
N ARG A 38 -23.59 -14.82 -1.80
CA ARG A 38 -24.47 -15.69 -1.00
C ARG A 38 -25.03 -16.83 -1.86
N ASN A 39 -25.21 -18.01 -1.26
CA ASN A 39 -25.69 -19.23 -1.93
C ASN A 39 -24.80 -19.73 -3.08
N THR A 40 -23.51 -19.35 -3.08
CA THR A 40 -22.51 -19.91 -3.99
C THR A 40 -21.33 -20.49 -3.23
N THR A 41 -20.46 -21.21 -3.94
CA THR A 41 -19.24 -21.79 -3.36
C THR A 41 -18.01 -20.94 -3.68
N ALA A 42 -17.09 -20.89 -2.71
CA ALA A 42 -15.74 -20.36 -2.89
C ALA A 42 -14.73 -21.32 -2.26
N SER A 43 -13.45 -21.13 -2.55
CA SER A 43 -12.37 -21.87 -1.91
C SER A 43 -11.36 -20.95 -1.22
N CYS A 44 -10.70 -21.49 -0.21
CA CYS A 44 -9.55 -20.84 0.41
C CYS A 44 -8.48 -21.88 0.71
N ARG A 45 -7.26 -21.64 0.23
CA ARG A 45 -6.13 -22.54 0.46
C ARG A 45 -5.29 -22.07 1.64
N CYS A 46 -5.05 -22.98 2.57
CA CYS A 46 -4.07 -22.83 3.62
C CYS A 46 -2.75 -23.48 3.21
N LEU A 47 -1.65 -22.77 3.43
CA LEU A 47 -0.31 -23.16 3.02
C LEU A 47 0.59 -23.31 4.25
N LEU A 48 1.36 -24.39 4.25
CA LEU A 48 2.46 -24.59 5.19
C LEU A 48 3.78 -24.23 4.51
N SER A 49 4.57 -23.36 5.14
CA SER A 49 5.92 -23.00 4.71
C SER A 49 6.94 -23.40 5.78
N GLY A 50 8.06 -24.01 5.36
CA GLY A 50 9.11 -24.55 6.24
C GLY A 50 9.71 -25.86 5.71
N GLU A 51 10.82 -26.32 6.31
CA GLU A 51 11.59 -27.50 5.88
C GLU A 51 11.08 -28.85 6.44
N SER A 52 10.00 -28.86 7.23
CA SER A 52 9.53 -30.03 8.00
C SER A 52 8.59 -30.99 7.23
N PHE A 53 8.58 -30.98 5.90
CA PHE A 53 7.82 -31.93 5.07
C PHE A 53 8.61 -33.25 4.93
N PRO A 54 8.03 -34.46 5.11
CA PRO A 54 6.62 -34.84 4.96
C PRO A 54 5.82 -35.13 6.25
N SER A 55 6.38 -34.99 7.45
CA SER A 55 5.65 -35.28 8.71
C SER A 55 4.62 -34.21 9.11
N ALA A 56 4.65 -33.08 8.40
CA ALA A 56 3.87 -31.88 8.65
C ALA A 56 2.65 -31.75 7.72
N SER A 57 1.47 -31.49 8.27
CA SER A 57 0.27 -31.19 7.48
C SER A 57 -0.56 -30.05 8.08
N VAL A 58 -1.38 -29.40 7.27
CA VAL A 58 -2.37 -28.41 7.70
C VAL A 58 -3.79 -28.91 7.44
N GLN A 59 -4.75 -28.45 8.25
CA GLN A 59 -6.17 -28.76 8.08
C GLN A 59 -7.06 -27.63 8.59
N TRP A 60 -8.23 -27.49 7.97
CA TRP A 60 -9.24 -26.49 8.31
C TRP A 60 -10.27 -27.04 9.29
N PHE A 61 -10.71 -26.16 10.17
CA PHE A 61 -11.72 -26.39 11.19
C PHE A 61 -12.71 -25.22 11.22
N ASP A 62 -13.97 -25.50 11.55
CA ASP A 62 -14.96 -24.46 11.80
C ASP A 62 -14.92 -23.93 13.25
N THR A 63 -15.86 -23.04 13.60
CA THR A 63 -15.98 -22.47 14.96
C THR A 63 -16.35 -23.47 16.04
N SER A 64 -16.90 -24.63 15.67
CA SER A 64 -17.18 -25.73 16.60
C SER A 64 -15.99 -26.66 16.82
N GLY A 65 -14.91 -26.46 16.06
CA GLY A 65 -13.73 -27.32 16.08
C GLY A 65 -13.90 -28.61 15.27
N LEU A 66 -14.92 -28.70 14.41
CA LEU A 66 -15.07 -29.81 13.47
C LEU A 66 -14.18 -29.61 12.24
N THR A 67 -13.61 -30.69 11.72
CA THR A 67 -12.79 -30.68 10.51
C THR A 67 -13.65 -30.44 9.28
N VAL A 68 -13.24 -29.48 8.44
CA VAL A 68 -13.98 -29.09 7.22
C VAL A 68 -13.15 -29.24 5.94
N SER A 69 -11.95 -29.80 6.03
CA SER A 69 -11.08 -30.12 4.90
C SER A 69 -10.25 -31.38 5.15
N GLN A 70 -9.59 -31.87 4.10
CA GLN A 70 -8.59 -32.93 4.21
C GLN A 70 -7.23 -32.37 4.65
N SER A 71 -6.47 -33.14 5.42
CA SER A 71 -5.12 -32.76 5.84
C SER A 71 -4.09 -32.95 4.72
N GLY A 72 -3.11 -32.06 4.63
CA GLY A 72 -2.03 -32.17 3.63
C GLY A 72 -1.00 -31.05 3.73
N LYS A 73 -0.01 -31.02 2.81
CA LYS A 73 0.96 -29.90 2.70
C LYS A 73 0.26 -28.55 2.47
N TYR A 74 -0.84 -28.62 1.75
CA TYR A 74 -1.82 -27.58 1.56
C TYR A 74 -3.18 -28.19 1.90
N SER A 75 -4.10 -27.36 2.37
CA SER A 75 -5.46 -27.78 2.67
C SER A 75 -6.43 -26.77 2.08
N ASP A 76 -7.36 -27.27 1.28
CA ASP A 76 -8.38 -26.46 0.62
C ASP A 76 -9.66 -26.49 1.45
N LEU A 77 -10.10 -25.31 1.89
CA LEU A 77 -11.41 -25.08 2.48
C LEU A 77 -12.39 -24.81 1.36
N ILE A 78 -13.51 -25.54 1.33
CA ILE A 78 -14.66 -25.21 0.50
C ILE A 78 -15.68 -24.46 1.36
N ILE A 79 -15.97 -23.23 0.98
CA ILE A 79 -16.88 -22.33 1.68
C ILE A 79 -18.22 -22.39 0.96
N ASP A 80 -19.25 -22.80 1.68
CA ASP A 80 -20.63 -22.80 1.21
C ASP A 80 -21.32 -21.52 1.69
N GLY A 81 -21.60 -20.60 0.77
CA GLY A 81 -22.20 -19.30 1.05
C GLY A 81 -23.67 -19.35 1.46
N SER A 82 -24.26 -20.53 1.63
CA SER A 82 -25.57 -20.71 2.28
C SER A 82 -25.47 -20.86 3.81
N ARG A 83 -24.28 -21.13 4.36
CA ARG A 83 -24.08 -21.42 5.78
C ARG A 83 -23.72 -20.18 6.60
N ASP A 84 -24.14 -20.17 7.86
CA ASP A 84 -23.89 -19.08 8.81
C ASP A 84 -22.47 -19.04 9.40
N SER A 85 -21.65 -20.08 9.19
CA SER A 85 -20.28 -20.08 9.72
C SER A 85 -19.42 -19.09 8.93
N ARG A 86 -19.14 -17.94 9.56
CA ARG A 86 -18.33 -16.88 8.97
C ARG A 86 -16.85 -17.04 9.27
N LYS A 87 -16.43 -17.99 10.12
CA LYS A 87 -15.05 -18.07 10.62
C LYS A 87 -14.51 -19.49 10.55
N TYR A 88 -13.30 -19.60 10.03
CA TYR A 88 -12.58 -20.85 9.86
C TYR A 88 -11.15 -20.72 10.37
N PHE A 89 -10.61 -21.83 10.86
CA PHE A 89 -9.30 -21.90 11.48
C PHE A 89 -8.46 -22.94 10.74
N CYS A 90 -7.30 -22.54 10.24
CA CYS A 90 -6.33 -23.49 9.71
C CYS A 90 -5.25 -23.76 10.76
N TYR A 91 -5.05 -25.04 11.10
CA TYR A 91 -4.04 -25.49 12.07
C TYR A 91 -2.99 -26.36 11.40
N TYR A 92 -1.80 -26.35 12.00
CA TYR A 92 -0.79 -27.38 11.79
C TYR A 92 -1.13 -28.65 12.58
N ILE A 93 -1.22 -29.78 11.90
CA ILE A 93 -1.42 -31.10 12.50
C ILE A 93 -0.06 -31.71 12.76
N GLY A 94 0.34 -31.67 14.02
CA GLY A 94 1.63 -32.18 14.52
C GLY A 94 1.94 -31.62 15.90
N LEU A 95 1.41 -30.44 16.19
CA LEU A 95 1.37 -29.81 17.51
C LEU A 95 -0.05 -29.23 17.68
N LYS A 96 -0.90 -29.84 18.52
CA LYS A 96 -2.18 -29.23 18.93
C LYS A 96 -1.92 -28.05 19.87
N ASN A 97 -1.13 -27.08 19.43
CA ASN A 97 -0.87 -25.85 20.16
C ASN A 97 -1.69 -24.73 19.50
N GLU A 98 -2.52 -24.05 20.28
CA GLU A 98 -3.42 -23.00 19.79
C GLU A 98 -2.68 -21.77 19.21
N THR A 99 -1.37 -21.68 19.44
CA THR A 99 -0.52 -20.55 19.06
C THR A 99 -0.23 -20.46 17.56
N ASN A 100 -0.28 -21.57 16.82
CA ASN A 100 0.05 -21.61 15.40
C ASN A 100 -1.22 -21.88 14.55
N LYS A 101 -2.12 -20.89 14.49
CA LYS A 101 -3.31 -20.94 13.64
C LYS A 101 -3.50 -19.68 12.81
N VAL A 102 -4.08 -19.84 11.63
CA VAL A 102 -4.54 -18.73 10.80
C VAL A 102 -6.05 -18.69 10.80
N ILE A 103 -6.61 -17.49 10.95
CA ILE A 103 -8.05 -17.26 11.01
C ILE A 103 -8.49 -16.67 9.67
N PHE A 104 -9.48 -17.29 9.05
CA PHE A 104 -10.15 -16.78 7.87
C PHE A 104 -11.59 -16.41 8.22
N GLU A 105 -11.98 -15.17 7.96
CA GLU A 105 -13.35 -14.69 8.14
C GLU A 105 -14.00 -14.43 6.77
N ALA A 106 -14.97 -15.29 6.41
CA ALA A 106 -15.73 -15.20 5.18
C ALA A 106 -16.65 -13.97 5.21
N LYS A 107 -16.58 -13.17 4.14
CA LYS A 107 -17.48 -12.03 3.92
C LYS A 107 -18.36 -12.31 2.72
N PHE A 108 -19.65 -12.03 2.86
CA PHE A 108 -20.65 -12.30 1.83
C PHE A 108 -21.18 -11.02 1.22
N TYR A 109 -21.59 -11.10 -0.04
CA TYR A 109 -22.41 -10.09 -0.70
C TYR A 109 -23.65 -10.75 -1.30
N ASP A 110 -24.75 -10.02 -1.26
CA ASP A 110 -25.98 -10.40 -1.92
C ASP A 110 -25.95 -9.88 -3.36
N VAL A 111 -26.35 -10.73 -4.31
CA VAL A 111 -26.69 -10.27 -5.66
C VAL A 111 -28.20 -10.12 -5.66
N PRO A 112 -28.76 -8.96 -6.05
CA PRO A 112 -30.20 -8.83 -6.19
C PRO A 112 -30.68 -9.98 -7.05
N GLU A 113 -31.59 -10.77 -6.48
CA GLU A 113 -32.15 -11.95 -7.10
C GLU A 113 -32.62 -11.54 -8.51
N VAL A 114 -32.22 -12.29 -9.55
CA VAL A 114 -32.79 -12.07 -10.87
C VAL A 114 -34.24 -12.47 -10.73
N VAL A 115 -35.12 -11.47 -10.54
CA VAL A 115 -36.53 -11.73 -10.28
C VAL A 115 -37.17 -12.18 -11.60
N ASN A 116 -37.16 -13.48 -11.83
CA ASN A 116 -37.81 -14.11 -12.96
C ASN A 116 -39.31 -14.20 -12.67
N PHE A 117 -40.08 -13.23 -13.14
CA PHE A 117 -41.53 -13.32 -13.09
C PHE A 117 -42.03 -14.24 -14.20
N THR A 118 -42.78 -15.28 -13.84
CA THR A 118 -43.64 -16.02 -14.76
C THR A 118 -45.07 -15.66 -14.44
N VAL A 119 -45.79 -15.05 -15.38
CA VAL A 119 -47.15 -14.57 -15.16
C VAL A 119 -48.10 -15.30 -16.08
N ASN A 120 -49.03 -16.05 -15.49
CA ASN A 120 -50.13 -16.72 -16.19
C ASN A 120 -51.42 -15.91 -15.95
N GLY A 121 -51.91 -15.19 -16.96
CA GLY A 121 -53.28 -14.65 -16.96
C GLY A 121 -53.53 -13.30 -16.27
N LEU A 122 -52.50 -12.50 -15.97
CA LEU A 122 -52.67 -11.09 -15.56
C LEU A 122 -52.32 -10.14 -16.71
N ASN A 123 -53.11 -9.07 -16.87
CA ASN A 123 -52.93 -8.06 -17.93
C ASN A 123 -51.75 -7.10 -17.66
N SER A 124 -51.18 -7.11 -16.45
CA SER A 124 -50.06 -6.25 -16.07
C SER A 124 -49.22 -6.89 -14.98
N VAL A 125 -47.91 -6.66 -15.04
CA VAL A 125 -46.93 -7.10 -14.03
C VAL A 125 -46.21 -5.85 -13.52
N SER A 126 -46.14 -5.66 -12.20
CA SER A 126 -45.42 -4.56 -11.58
C SER A 126 -44.31 -5.09 -10.68
N LEU A 127 -43.07 -4.67 -10.93
CA LEU A 127 -41.93 -4.88 -10.04
C LEU A 127 -41.75 -3.61 -9.18
N SER A 128 -41.82 -3.77 -7.85
CA SER A 128 -41.46 -2.72 -6.90
C SER A 128 -40.12 -3.07 -6.26
N LEU A 129 -39.15 -2.16 -6.39
CA LEU A 129 -37.85 -2.26 -5.73
C LEU A 129 -37.83 -1.29 -4.54
N HIS A 130 -37.47 -1.79 -3.37
CA HIS A 130 -37.35 -1.01 -2.14
C HIS A 130 -35.88 -0.88 -1.74
N ASP A 131 -35.54 0.21 -1.05
CA ASP A 131 -34.19 0.49 -0.50
C ASP A 131 -33.06 0.41 -1.55
N LEU A 132 -33.34 0.94 -2.74
CA LEU A 132 -32.44 0.96 -3.90
C LEU A 132 -31.01 1.37 -3.53
N GLN A 133 -30.07 0.46 -3.79
CA GLN A 133 -28.64 0.67 -3.69
C GLN A 133 -28.03 0.86 -5.08
N CYS A 134 -26.80 1.37 -5.12
CA CYS A 134 -26.11 1.59 -6.40
C CYS A 134 -25.89 0.31 -7.19
N GLU A 135 -25.71 -0.80 -6.47
CA GLU A 135 -25.52 -2.14 -6.97
C GLU A 135 -26.77 -2.70 -7.66
N ASP A 136 -27.94 -2.11 -7.43
CA ASP A 136 -29.20 -2.46 -8.11
C ASP A 136 -29.33 -1.80 -9.50
N SER A 137 -28.32 -1.02 -9.93
CA SER A 137 -28.29 -0.56 -11.31
C SER A 137 -28.00 -1.72 -12.24
N GLY A 138 -28.81 -1.89 -13.29
CA GLY A 138 -28.63 -3.00 -14.21
C GLY A 138 -29.76 -3.19 -15.21
N ARG A 139 -29.62 -4.24 -15.99
CA ARG A 139 -30.64 -4.70 -16.94
C ARG A 139 -31.54 -5.71 -16.24
N TYR A 140 -32.81 -5.37 -16.12
CA TYR A 140 -33.86 -6.22 -15.59
C TYR A 140 -34.61 -6.84 -16.76
N ASN A 141 -34.51 -8.15 -16.91
CA ASN A 141 -35.22 -8.85 -17.99
C ASN A 141 -36.63 -9.23 -17.52
N CYS A 142 -37.62 -8.94 -18.34
CA CYS A 142 -38.99 -9.42 -18.17
C CYS A 142 -39.24 -10.50 -19.23
N THR A 143 -39.84 -11.62 -18.85
CA THR A 143 -40.20 -12.68 -19.81
C THR A 143 -41.66 -13.01 -19.65
N GLY A 144 -42.47 -12.60 -20.63
CA GLY A 144 -43.87 -13.01 -20.73
C GLY A 144 -43.95 -14.37 -21.41
N ARG A 145 -44.70 -15.31 -20.83
CA ARG A 145 -45.04 -16.58 -21.47
C ARG A 145 -46.53 -16.57 -21.78
N ASN A 146 -46.87 -16.70 -23.06
CA ASN A 146 -48.25 -16.90 -23.49
C ASN A 146 -48.34 -18.29 -24.12
N GLY A 147 -49.20 -19.14 -23.55
CA GLY A 147 -49.37 -20.52 -24.00
C GLY A 147 -50.79 -20.99 -23.74
N PHE A 148 -51.34 -21.66 -24.75
CA PHE A 148 -52.47 -22.58 -24.64
C PHE A 148 -51.87 -23.94 -25.07
N GLU A 149 -51.82 -24.95 -24.20
CA GLU A 149 -51.11 -26.23 -24.39
C GLU A 149 -49.57 -26.11 -24.62
N ASP A 150 -48.94 -27.13 -25.22
CA ASP A 150 -47.47 -27.32 -25.33
C ASP A 150 -46.72 -26.26 -26.18
N ASN A 151 -47.43 -25.31 -26.80
CA ASN A 151 -46.83 -24.22 -27.58
C ASN A 151 -46.67 -22.94 -26.73
N VAL A 152 -45.68 -22.93 -25.85
CA VAL A 152 -45.32 -21.74 -25.06
C VAL A 152 -44.50 -20.78 -25.91
N THR A 153 -45.07 -19.61 -26.26
CA THR A 153 -44.31 -18.53 -26.89
C THR A 153 -43.78 -17.58 -25.80
N SER A 154 -42.47 -17.35 -25.78
CA SER A 154 -41.80 -16.47 -24.82
C SER A 154 -41.43 -15.14 -25.48
N TYR A 155 -41.81 -14.02 -24.86
CA TYR A 155 -41.45 -12.68 -25.30
C TYR A 155 -40.50 -12.06 -24.27
N PRO A 156 -39.17 -12.09 -24.52
CA PRO A 156 -38.23 -11.41 -23.66
C PRO A 156 -38.26 -9.90 -23.93
N ASP A 157 -38.34 -9.12 -22.87
CA ASP A 157 -38.16 -7.68 -22.86
C ASP A 157 -37.19 -7.30 -21.74
N TYR A 158 -36.73 -6.06 -21.68
CA TYR A 158 -35.88 -5.59 -20.60
C TYR A 158 -36.07 -4.12 -20.26
N VAL A 159 -35.84 -3.79 -18.99
CA VAL A 159 -35.78 -2.43 -18.46
C VAL A 159 -34.36 -2.18 -17.96
N LEU A 160 -33.77 -1.07 -18.40
CA LEU A 160 -32.49 -0.62 -17.84
C LEU A 160 -32.77 0.35 -16.68
N ILE A 161 -32.37 -0.04 -15.48
CA ILE A 161 -32.47 0.79 -14.29
C ILE A 161 -31.07 1.35 -13.98
N ASN A 162 -30.94 2.68 -13.97
CA ASN A 162 -29.71 3.36 -13.59
C ASN A 162 -29.96 4.20 -12.34
N ILE A 163 -29.38 3.81 -11.22
CA ILE A 163 -29.57 4.48 -9.94
C ILE A 163 -28.49 5.56 -9.81
N LYS A 164 -28.91 6.77 -9.44
CA LYS A 164 -27.98 7.87 -9.19
C LYS A 164 -27.19 7.59 -7.92
N CYS A 165 -25.88 7.65 -8.04
CA CYS A 165 -24.92 7.18 -7.07
C CYS A 165 -23.78 8.18 -6.93
N PRO A 166 -23.53 8.68 -5.71
CA PRO A 166 -22.36 9.50 -5.42
C PRO A 166 -21.10 8.75 -5.83
N ILE A 167 -20.13 9.47 -6.40
CA ILE A 167 -18.86 8.87 -6.80
C ILE A 167 -18.11 8.41 -5.55
N LYS A 168 -17.59 7.18 -5.59
CA LYS A 168 -16.79 6.57 -4.55
C LYS A 168 -15.47 6.05 -5.14
N SER A 169 -14.39 6.11 -4.37
CA SER A 169 -13.12 5.49 -4.76
C SER A 169 -13.21 3.98 -4.58
N VAL A 170 -12.71 3.23 -5.56
CA VAL A 170 -12.56 1.77 -5.44
C VAL A 170 -11.34 1.39 -4.60
N GLN A 171 -10.35 2.29 -4.48
CA GLN A 171 -9.15 2.04 -3.69
C GLN A 171 -9.45 2.00 -2.19
N LYS A 172 -8.74 1.13 -1.46
CA LYS A 172 -8.89 1.00 0.00
C LYS A 172 -8.48 2.31 0.69
N VAL A 173 -9.35 2.79 1.58
CA VAL A 173 -9.31 4.12 2.25
C VAL A 173 -8.01 4.41 3.02
N ASN A 174 -7.21 3.39 3.36
CA ASN A 174 -6.16 3.53 4.36
C ASN A 174 -4.76 3.85 3.81
N THR A 175 -4.59 3.99 2.50
CA THR A 175 -3.28 4.32 1.91
C THR A 175 -3.43 5.38 0.85
N ILE A 176 -2.81 6.54 1.08
CA ILE A 176 -2.63 7.55 0.04
C ILE A 176 -1.55 7.02 -0.91
N PRO A 177 -1.85 6.80 -2.20
CA PRO A 177 -0.85 6.26 -3.12
C PRO A 177 0.29 7.26 -3.34
N THR A 178 1.49 6.73 -3.55
CA THR A 178 2.69 7.53 -3.80
C THR A 178 3.28 7.18 -5.16
N ILE A 179 3.57 8.16 -6.00
CA ILE A 179 4.34 7.98 -7.25
C ILE A 179 5.61 8.81 -7.24
N ARG A 180 6.62 8.30 -7.95
CA ARG A 180 7.87 9.02 -8.23
C ARG A 180 7.86 9.43 -9.70
N VAL A 181 8.21 10.68 -9.97
CA VAL A 181 8.21 11.25 -11.32
C VAL A 181 9.58 11.85 -11.57
N SER A 182 10.17 11.53 -12.71
CA SER A 182 11.46 12.08 -13.11
C SER A 182 11.37 13.58 -13.38
N PRO A 183 12.49 14.30 -13.34
CA PRO A 183 12.51 15.73 -13.68
C PRO A 183 11.95 15.92 -15.09
N ASN A 184 11.22 17.02 -15.30
CA ASN A 184 10.62 17.40 -16.60
C ASN A 184 9.58 16.43 -17.20
N GLU A 185 9.18 15.39 -16.46
CA GLU A 185 8.07 14.54 -16.86
C GLU A 185 6.73 15.05 -16.33
N ASN A 186 5.67 14.79 -17.09
CA ASN A 186 4.31 15.02 -16.67
C ASN A 186 3.94 14.02 -15.56
N THR A 187 3.22 14.50 -14.55
CA THR A 187 2.71 13.63 -13.50
C THR A 187 1.39 13.02 -13.95
N VAL A 188 1.33 11.69 -14.05
CA VAL A 188 0.11 10.97 -14.45
C VAL A 188 -0.31 10.03 -13.34
N PHE A 189 -1.57 10.12 -12.92
CA PHE A 189 -2.16 9.18 -11.97
C PHE A 189 -3.60 8.83 -12.35
N THR A 190 -4.00 7.61 -12.00
CA THR A 190 -5.26 7.00 -12.43
C THR A 190 -6.02 6.42 -11.24
N PHE A 191 -7.33 6.66 -11.20
CA PHE A 191 -8.25 6.20 -10.17
C PHE A 191 -9.34 5.34 -10.78
N GLU A 192 -9.64 4.22 -10.11
CA GLU A 192 -10.90 3.53 -10.34
C GLU A 192 -11.96 4.10 -9.41
N VAL A 193 -13.08 4.49 -10.00
CA VAL A 193 -14.22 5.07 -9.29
C VAL A 193 -15.49 4.27 -9.57
N TYR A 194 -16.43 4.41 -8.64
CA TYR A 194 -17.75 3.80 -8.70
C TYR A 194 -18.79 4.89 -8.48
N GLY A 195 -19.67 5.14 -9.45
CA GLY A 195 -20.71 6.16 -9.37
C GLY A 195 -21.45 6.36 -10.70
N TYR A 196 -22.64 6.96 -10.63
CA TYR A 196 -23.48 7.29 -11.79
C TYR A 196 -24.36 8.51 -11.47
N PRO A 197 -24.62 9.45 -12.39
CA PRO A 197 -24.11 9.54 -13.75
C PRO A 197 -22.60 9.87 -13.76
N GLU A 198 -22.05 10.02 -14.96
CA GLU A 198 -20.65 10.41 -15.14
C GLU A 198 -20.32 11.72 -14.42
N PRO A 199 -19.05 11.93 -14.00
CA PRO A 199 -18.67 13.16 -13.35
C PRO A 199 -18.81 14.36 -14.30
N THR A 200 -19.30 15.48 -13.76
CA THR A 200 -19.53 16.72 -14.50
C THR A 200 -18.51 17.80 -14.18
N GLN A 201 -17.79 17.69 -13.06
CA GLN A 201 -16.81 18.67 -12.62
C GLN A 201 -15.58 18.03 -11.97
N TYR A 202 -14.41 18.62 -12.23
CA TYR A 202 -13.13 18.25 -11.66
C TYR A 202 -12.38 19.49 -11.15
N VAL A 203 -11.91 19.45 -9.92
CA VAL A 203 -11.11 20.52 -9.32
C VAL A 203 -9.84 19.94 -8.73
N LEU A 204 -8.67 20.40 -9.20
CA LEU A 204 -7.38 19.94 -8.71
C LEU A 204 -6.72 21.01 -7.84
N LYS A 205 -6.23 20.59 -6.68
CA LYS A 205 -5.50 21.42 -5.72
C LYS A 205 -4.16 20.76 -5.36
N THR A 206 -3.18 21.55 -4.97
CA THR A 206 -1.99 21.07 -4.26
C THR A 206 -2.09 21.37 -2.78
N GLU A 207 -1.47 20.53 -1.97
CA GLU A 207 -1.27 20.71 -0.53
C GLU A 207 0.24 20.63 -0.25
N THR A 208 0.79 21.71 0.31
CA THR A 208 2.19 21.83 0.69
C THR A 208 2.26 22.34 2.13
N GLY A 209 2.61 21.44 3.05
CA GLY A 209 2.53 21.71 4.49
C GLY A 209 1.07 21.93 4.94
N GLN A 210 0.78 23.13 5.45
CA GLN A 210 -0.57 23.53 5.88
C GLN A 210 -1.34 24.34 4.83
N SER A 211 -0.71 24.66 3.70
CA SER A 211 -1.32 25.47 2.65
C SER A 211 -1.94 24.59 1.57
N THR A 212 -3.10 25.01 1.06
CA THR A 212 -3.71 24.43 -0.13
C THR A 212 -3.84 25.50 -1.20
N SER A 213 -3.54 25.15 -2.46
CA SER A 213 -3.63 26.08 -3.58
C SER A 213 -4.35 25.43 -4.76
N LEU A 214 -5.20 26.20 -5.44
CA LEU A 214 -5.90 25.75 -6.64
C LEU A 214 -4.91 25.69 -7.81
N ILE A 215 -4.94 24.61 -8.58
CA ILE A 215 -4.17 24.53 -9.83
C ILE A 215 -5.03 25.09 -10.96
N ASP A 216 -4.43 25.94 -11.79
CA ASP A 216 -5.07 26.45 -13.01
C ASP A 216 -5.41 25.30 -13.97
N GLN A 217 -6.60 25.34 -14.59
CA GLN A 217 -7.07 24.31 -15.52
C GLN A 217 -6.17 24.15 -16.76
N SER A 218 -5.38 25.16 -17.12
CA SER A 218 -4.37 25.06 -18.18
C SER A 218 -3.19 24.15 -17.82
N LYS A 219 -2.96 23.89 -16.53
CA LYS A 219 -1.83 23.09 -16.04
C LYS A 219 -2.16 21.62 -15.82
N TYR A 220 -3.41 21.20 -16.04
CA TYR A 220 -3.78 19.80 -15.93
C TYR A 220 -4.90 19.40 -16.88
N LYS A 221 -4.96 18.12 -17.21
CA LYS A 221 -6.05 17.50 -17.96
C LYS A 221 -6.60 16.34 -17.16
N VAL A 222 -7.92 16.26 -17.09
CA VAL A 222 -8.63 15.12 -16.50
C VAL A 222 -9.44 14.43 -17.59
N THR A 223 -9.35 13.11 -17.66
CA THR A 223 -10.15 12.29 -18.56
C THR A 223 -10.91 11.23 -17.77
N PHE A 224 -12.17 11.02 -18.12
CA PHE A 224 -12.98 9.94 -17.58
C PHE A 224 -13.26 8.91 -18.67
N LEU A 225 -12.97 7.65 -18.36
CA LEU A 225 -13.30 6.50 -19.17
C LEU A 225 -14.43 5.73 -18.50
N ARG A 226 -15.59 5.70 -19.14
CA ARG A 226 -16.72 4.85 -18.71
C ARG A 226 -16.35 3.39 -18.91
N LEU A 227 -16.45 2.59 -17.84
CA LEU A 227 -16.37 1.13 -17.91
C LEU A 227 -17.80 0.56 -17.89
N THR A 228 -18.00 -0.64 -17.37
CA THR A 228 -19.35 -1.16 -17.12
C THR A 228 -19.98 -0.39 -15.95
N PRO A 229 -21.06 0.39 -16.14
CA PRO A 229 -21.70 1.14 -15.06
C PRO A 229 -22.00 0.24 -13.85
N PRO A 230 -21.78 0.72 -12.61
CA PRO A 230 -21.41 2.09 -12.22
C PRO A 230 -19.90 2.35 -12.20
N LEU A 231 -19.07 1.49 -12.81
CA LEU A 231 -17.61 1.62 -12.76
C LEU A 231 -17.09 2.60 -13.82
N GLY A 232 -16.05 3.35 -13.45
CA GLY A 232 -15.32 4.24 -14.35
C GLY A 232 -13.87 4.40 -13.91
N GLN A 233 -13.07 5.01 -14.78
CA GLN A 233 -11.67 5.30 -14.53
C GLN A 233 -11.39 6.79 -14.79
N ILE A 234 -10.73 7.46 -13.85
CA ILE A 234 -10.32 8.86 -13.96
C ILE A 234 -8.80 8.89 -14.11
N THR A 235 -8.30 9.52 -15.16
CA THR A 235 -6.87 9.79 -15.33
C THR A 235 -6.63 11.28 -15.25
N VAL A 236 -5.67 11.68 -14.42
CA VAL A 236 -5.22 13.06 -14.30
C VAL A 236 -3.80 13.15 -14.82
N THR A 237 -3.56 14.11 -15.69
CA THR A 237 -2.24 14.49 -16.20
C THR A 237 -1.97 15.92 -15.77
N VAL A 238 -0.95 16.12 -14.93
CA VAL A 238 -0.47 17.45 -14.55
C VAL A 238 0.74 17.78 -15.41
N TYR A 239 0.62 18.87 -16.17
CA TYR A 239 1.65 19.35 -17.06
C TYR A 239 2.72 20.09 -16.28
N ASP A 240 3.97 19.70 -16.50
CA ASP A 240 5.16 20.45 -16.08
C ASP A 240 5.12 20.99 -14.63
N ALA A 241 5.06 20.08 -13.67
CA ALA A 241 5.18 20.45 -12.26
C ALA A 241 6.65 20.84 -11.96
N GLU A 242 7.09 22.04 -12.31
CA GLU A 242 8.51 22.48 -12.28
C GLU A 242 9.22 22.33 -10.92
N ALA A 243 8.49 22.15 -9.82
CA ALA A 243 9.08 22.01 -8.49
C ALA A 243 9.46 20.54 -8.18
N GLY A 244 10.76 20.29 -7.99
CA GLY A 244 11.22 19.10 -7.27
C GLY A 244 10.69 19.09 -5.84
N GLY A 245 10.58 17.90 -5.23
CA GLY A 245 10.10 17.72 -3.86
C GLY A 245 8.82 16.88 -3.77
N THR A 246 8.20 16.92 -2.59
CA THR A 246 6.98 16.14 -2.28
C THR A 246 5.76 17.05 -2.34
N ILE A 247 4.84 16.75 -3.24
CA ILE A 247 3.58 17.47 -3.44
C ILE A 247 2.42 16.50 -3.20
N THR A 248 1.42 16.94 -2.44
CA THR A 248 0.16 16.20 -2.33
C THR A 248 -0.86 16.82 -3.26
N TYR A 249 -1.37 16.05 -4.21
CA TYR A 249 -2.48 16.46 -5.07
C TYR A 249 -3.81 16.05 -4.44
N ILE A 250 -4.79 16.95 -4.50
CA ILE A 250 -6.14 16.74 -4.02
C ILE A 250 -7.09 16.99 -5.19
N LEU A 251 -7.72 15.92 -5.69
CA LEU A 251 -8.71 15.97 -6.77
C LEU A 251 -10.12 15.87 -6.17
N SER A 252 -10.91 16.93 -6.29
CA SER A 252 -12.36 16.90 -6.08
C SER A 252 -13.07 16.51 -7.37
N VAL A 253 -13.95 15.53 -7.30
CA VAL A 253 -14.74 15.01 -8.42
C VAL A 253 -16.21 15.05 -8.06
N THR A 254 -17.02 15.70 -8.88
CA THR A 254 -18.45 15.90 -8.62
C THR A 254 -19.30 15.31 -9.74
N ASN A 255 -20.37 14.61 -9.40
CA ASN A 255 -21.48 14.29 -10.28
C ASN A 255 -22.80 14.84 -9.72
N GLU A 256 -23.91 14.57 -10.43
CA GLU A 256 -25.24 15.00 -9.98
C GLU A 256 -25.68 14.41 -8.63
N ALA A 257 -25.07 13.30 -8.20
CA ALA A 257 -25.44 12.61 -6.97
C ALA A 257 -24.58 13.00 -5.76
N GLY A 258 -23.38 13.56 -5.98
CA GLY A 258 -22.50 14.01 -4.90
C GLY A 258 -21.06 14.28 -5.34
N GLU A 259 -20.19 14.47 -4.35
CA GLU A 259 -18.77 14.78 -4.52
C GLU A 259 -17.88 13.77 -3.77
N ILE A 260 -16.70 13.49 -4.33
CA ILE A 260 -15.60 12.80 -3.65
C ILE A 260 -14.30 13.59 -3.76
N THR A 261 -13.46 13.47 -2.75
CA THR A 261 -12.08 13.96 -2.76
C THR A 261 -11.09 12.80 -2.78
N LEU A 262 -10.14 12.82 -3.72
CA LEU A 262 -9.07 11.84 -3.88
C LEU A 262 -7.73 12.53 -3.59
N ARG A 263 -6.85 11.86 -2.82
CA ARG A 263 -5.52 12.38 -2.47
C ARG A 263 -4.42 11.51 -3.09
N TYR A 264 -3.32 12.14 -3.50
CA TYR A 264 -2.17 11.45 -4.08
C TYR A 264 -0.85 12.12 -3.66
N HIS A 265 0.14 11.33 -3.26
CA HIS A 265 1.48 11.83 -2.99
C HIS A 265 2.36 11.68 -4.23
N VAL A 266 3.02 12.77 -4.62
CA VAL A 266 3.94 12.79 -5.76
C VAL A 266 5.28 13.26 -5.26
N ILE A 267 6.30 12.43 -5.47
CA ILE A 267 7.69 12.76 -5.19
C ILE A 267 8.34 13.03 -6.54
N LYS A 268 8.60 14.30 -6.83
CA LYS A 268 9.31 14.69 -8.05
C LYS A 268 10.79 14.82 -7.76
N GLU A 269 11.59 14.12 -8.55
CA GLU A 269 13.05 14.16 -8.41
C GLU A 269 13.56 15.53 -8.85
N TYR A 270 14.57 16.05 -8.15
CA TYR A 270 15.24 17.27 -8.58
C TYR A 270 16.05 16.97 -9.84
N PRO A 271 16.07 17.88 -10.85
CA PRO A 271 17.04 17.75 -11.92
C PRO A 271 18.41 17.67 -11.27
N GLN A 272 19.16 16.61 -11.58
CA GLN A 272 20.56 16.52 -11.18
C GLN A 272 21.23 17.71 -11.85
N THR A 273 21.46 18.79 -11.09
CA THR A 273 22.33 19.87 -11.52
C THR A 273 23.67 19.20 -11.71
N GLY A 274 24.01 18.89 -12.97
CA GLY A 274 25.26 18.26 -13.36
C GLY A 274 26.41 19.17 -12.97
N SER A 275 26.78 19.18 -11.70
CA SER A 275 28.13 19.44 -11.28
C SER A 275 28.89 18.13 -11.47
N ASP A 276 28.98 17.68 -12.72
CA ASP A 276 30.13 16.90 -13.16
C ASP A 276 31.33 17.85 -13.14
N ILE A 277 31.70 18.33 -11.95
CA ILE A 277 33.09 18.67 -11.71
C ILE A 277 33.74 17.29 -11.66
N PRO A 278 34.49 16.88 -12.70
CA PRO A 278 35.09 15.58 -12.69
C PRO A 278 35.92 15.49 -11.41
N VAL A 279 35.66 14.47 -10.59
CA VAL A 279 36.33 14.27 -9.29
C VAL A 279 37.86 14.30 -9.43
N SER A 280 38.38 14.04 -10.65
CA SER A 280 39.79 14.21 -11.02
C SER A 280 40.33 15.65 -10.87
N GLN A 281 39.53 16.71 -11.02
CA GLN A 281 39.99 18.09 -10.80
C GLN A 281 40.05 18.48 -9.32
N ILE A 282 39.20 17.89 -8.46
CA ILE A 282 39.22 18.17 -7.02
C ILE A 282 40.40 17.45 -6.34
N ILE A 283 40.72 16.23 -6.78
CA ILE A 283 41.87 15.47 -6.25
C ILE A 283 43.21 16.08 -6.74
N GLY A 284 43.27 16.62 -7.96
CA GLY A 284 44.46 17.31 -8.48
C GLY A 284 44.82 18.59 -7.71
N SER A 285 43.82 19.35 -7.25
CA SER A 285 44.06 20.61 -6.52
C SER A 285 44.50 20.41 -5.06
N CYS A 286 44.08 19.32 -4.40
CA CYS A 286 44.47 19.07 -3.00
C CYS A 286 45.84 18.41 -2.86
N ILE A 287 46.24 17.55 -3.80
CA ILE A 287 47.55 16.87 -3.76
C ILE A 287 48.69 17.83 -4.15
N GLY A 288 48.44 18.76 -5.09
CA GLY A 288 49.41 19.81 -5.44
C GLY A 288 49.66 20.83 -4.32
N GLY A 289 48.64 21.14 -3.52
CA GLY A 289 48.75 22.10 -2.41
C GLY A 289 49.47 21.55 -1.17
N LEU A 290 49.22 20.29 -0.79
CA LEU A 290 49.90 19.69 0.36
C LEU A 290 51.36 19.30 0.07
N GLY A 291 51.69 18.88 -1.15
CA GLY A 291 53.08 18.57 -1.53
C GLY A 291 54.00 19.79 -1.46
N GLY A 292 53.51 20.97 -1.87
CA GLY A 292 54.25 22.23 -1.77
C GLY A 292 54.49 22.69 -0.33
N LEU A 293 53.48 22.56 0.54
CA LEU A 293 53.58 22.95 1.95
C LEU A 293 54.51 22.05 2.78
N ILE A 294 54.60 20.76 2.45
CA ILE A 294 55.54 19.84 3.11
C ILE A 294 56.99 20.17 2.73
N LEU A 295 57.26 20.53 1.47
CA LEU A 295 58.61 20.91 1.04
C LEU A 295 59.06 22.26 1.64
N VAL A 296 58.16 23.23 1.77
CA VAL A 296 58.47 24.53 2.39
C VAL A 296 58.63 24.39 3.92
N SER A 297 57.82 23.57 4.59
CA SER A 297 57.98 23.34 6.04
C SER A 297 59.22 22.52 6.38
N ALA A 298 59.61 21.55 5.54
CA ALA A 298 60.85 20.79 5.71
C ALA A 298 62.09 21.69 5.54
N SER A 299 62.10 22.61 4.57
CA SER A 299 63.24 23.53 4.39
C SER A 299 63.40 24.49 5.57
N ILE A 300 62.31 25.06 6.08
CA ILE A 300 62.32 25.90 7.29
C ILE A 300 62.74 25.09 8.52
N GLY A 301 62.25 23.85 8.66
CA GLY A 301 62.61 22.95 9.75
C GLY A 301 64.11 22.62 9.79
N ILE A 302 64.72 22.36 8.63
CA ILE A 302 66.17 22.10 8.51
C ILE A 302 66.96 23.37 8.88
N SER A 303 66.55 24.54 8.39
CA SER A 303 67.21 25.81 8.74
C SER A 303 67.13 26.12 10.24
N LEU A 304 65.97 25.92 10.87
CA LEU A 304 65.79 26.11 12.31
C LEU A 304 66.55 25.07 13.13
N TRP A 305 66.67 23.82 12.65
CA TRP A 305 67.46 22.78 13.30
C TRP A 305 68.95 23.13 13.33
N PHE A 306 69.51 23.65 12.24
CA PHE A 306 70.90 24.13 12.22
C PHE A 306 71.13 25.31 13.19
N ILE A 307 70.17 26.23 13.31
CA ILE A 307 70.24 27.35 14.28
C ILE A 307 70.13 26.83 15.72
N LYS A 308 69.24 25.88 16.00
CA LYS A 308 69.05 25.30 17.34
C LYS A 308 70.24 24.44 17.76
N ARG A 309 70.85 23.69 16.83
CA ARG A 309 72.06 22.90 17.09
C ARG A 309 73.26 23.79 17.43
N ARG A 310 73.38 24.99 16.85
CA ARG A 310 74.39 25.98 17.27
C ARG A 310 74.14 26.54 18.66
N ARG A 311 72.87 26.70 19.09
CA ARG A 311 72.54 27.18 20.46
C ARG A 311 72.67 26.10 21.54
N LEU A 312 72.44 24.83 21.21
CA LEU A 312 72.51 23.72 22.18
C LEU A 312 73.94 23.31 22.56
N VAL A 313 74.96 23.69 21.79
CA VAL A 313 76.37 23.53 22.20
C VAL A 313 76.76 24.57 23.26
N ILE A 314 76.10 25.74 23.28
CA ILE A 314 76.40 26.83 24.22
C ILE A 314 75.62 26.70 25.54
N MET A 315 74.42 26.09 25.53
CA MET A 315 73.60 25.96 26.75
C MET A 315 73.88 24.71 27.60
N ARG A 316 74.84 23.87 27.24
CA ARG A 316 75.12 22.62 28.00
C ARG A 316 75.96 22.82 29.27
N GLU A 317 76.38 24.05 29.58
CA GLU A 317 77.12 24.37 30.83
C GLU A 317 76.29 25.08 31.91
N MET A 318 75.02 25.44 31.66
CA MET A 318 74.23 26.15 32.67
C MET A 318 72.91 25.43 32.95
N MET A 319 72.77 25.05 34.22
CA MET A 319 71.55 24.70 34.96
C MET A 319 71.17 23.21 35.06
N SER A 320 71.67 22.64 36.16
CA SER A 320 71.05 21.58 36.97
C SER A 320 69.93 22.18 37.87
N PRO A 321 69.14 21.39 38.63
CA PRO A 321 67.69 21.33 38.51
C PRO A 321 66.93 22.05 39.66
N CYS A 322 65.65 22.37 39.43
CA CYS A 322 64.74 22.61 40.54
C CYS A 322 63.37 21.97 40.29
N LEU A 323 62.96 21.25 41.34
CA LEU A 323 61.78 20.44 41.58
C LEU A 323 60.53 21.31 41.80
N ILE A 324 59.36 20.66 41.88
CA ILE A 324 58.07 21.02 42.54
C ILE A 324 56.89 20.88 41.55
N LEU A 325 56.11 19.79 41.54
CA LEU A 325 54.99 19.36 42.41
C LEU A 325 53.77 20.29 42.42
N TYR A 326 52.59 19.68 42.21
CA TYR A 326 51.20 19.99 42.65
C TYR A 326 50.20 19.91 41.48
N LYS A 327 48.93 19.51 41.65
CA LYS A 327 48.21 18.51 42.47
C LYS A 327 46.79 18.51 41.90
N LYS A 328 46.20 17.33 41.87
CA LYS A 328 44.86 16.92 41.45
C LYS A 328 43.73 17.59 42.26
N THR A 329 42.60 17.92 41.62
CA THR A 329 41.27 17.79 42.25
C THR A 329 40.13 17.63 41.23
N ASP A 330 39.35 16.58 41.46
CA ASP A 330 38.08 16.22 40.81
C ASP A 330 36.91 17.04 41.37
N TYR A 331 35.88 17.30 40.56
CA TYR A 331 34.51 17.54 41.05
C TYR A 331 33.46 16.79 40.22
N LYS A 332 32.60 16.09 40.96
CA LYS A 332 31.45 15.29 40.56
C LYS A 332 30.20 16.10 40.87
N LEU A 333 29.25 16.25 39.93
CA LEU A 333 27.92 16.77 40.25
C LEU A 333 26.84 15.95 39.52
N SER A 334 25.95 15.35 40.32
CA SER A 334 24.70 14.74 39.88
C SER A 334 23.55 15.72 40.09
N LYS A 335 22.53 15.72 39.24
CA LYS A 335 21.18 16.10 39.64
C LYS A 335 20.10 15.47 38.74
N LYS A 336 19.22 14.72 39.39
CA LYS A 336 17.86 14.32 39.00
C LYS A 336 16.90 15.52 39.11
N LEU A 337 15.83 15.53 38.32
CA LEU A 337 14.51 16.20 38.44
C LEU A 337 13.90 16.16 37.02
N ILE A 338 12.67 15.76 36.69
CA ILE A 338 11.41 15.34 37.35
C ILE A 338 10.80 14.26 36.45
#